data_AF-A0A0M4SWJ7-F1
#
_entry.id   AF-A0A0M4SWJ7-F1
#
_cell.length_a   1.000
_cell.length_b   1.000
_cell.length_c   1.000
_cell.angle_alpha   90.00
_cell.angle_beta   90.00
_cell.angle_gamma   90.00
#
_symmetry.space_group_name_H-M   'P 1'
#
loop_
_entity.id
_entity.type
_entity.pdbx_description
1 polymer ?
#
loop_
_entity_poly.entity_id
_entity_poly.type
_entity_poly.pdbx_seq_one_letter_code
_entity_poly.pdbx_strand_id
1 'polypeptide(L)'
;MTQAPTIFSLQAPKDISLNEIEAELNQIWQSYGITGEDGGLPAATRATTFTLVVYEPEETQYLLASLGFYNGPIDGILGPQTDIALRLAQQKYELPETGTATPETLAKLREEYSKRQGNGVVTENGNGSYNFSVTSPRIADEIALRNPCRIIALCPIAGEDEGVKAQVSAYCPIQKQSSSTLVCCEYITLSGTTSALERIGGMIPALLIGGLPKFLWWKATPDPNNTLFKRLAAVCNNVIVDSCNFNEPEHDLLSLQELVETNVPLADLNWRRISAWQELTAEAYDPPHRRAALKDIDRVMLDYEKGNSAQALLFLGWLASRLEWMPISCEKQTDDYDILRIRFVAQDQKQIEAEIAGVPVADVGEIPGDLIALRLSSTNPKADCSTLICTETGGCMRMETHGGAQTSGLFQQVSSLSEQKAEVLLSQQVQRWGRENLLEDSLGVIAQILKLAVKH
;
A
#
# COMPACT_ATOMS: atom_id res chain seq x y z
N MET A 1 10.55 23.55 -10.82
CA MET A 1 10.93 22.54 -11.84
C MET A 1 12.15 21.78 -11.35
N THR A 2 11.95 20.75 -10.55
CA THR A 2 13.00 19.81 -10.12
C THR A 2 13.14 18.76 -11.23
N GLN A 3 14.26 18.78 -11.97
CA GLN A 3 14.58 17.72 -12.92
C GLN A 3 14.59 16.37 -12.18
N ALA A 4 13.85 15.38 -12.69
CA ALA A 4 13.90 14.02 -12.17
C ALA A 4 15.36 13.53 -12.16
N PRO A 5 15.82 12.88 -11.08
CA PRO A 5 17.16 12.32 -11.04
C PRO A 5 17.33 11.31 -12.17
N THR A 6 18.44 11.40 -12.89
CA THR A 6 18.72 10.51 -14.03
C THR A 6 19.23 9.17 -13.49
N ILE A 7 18.58 8.07 -13.86
CA ILE A 7 19.03 6.71 -13.54
C ILE A 7 19.97 6.23 -14.66
N PHE A 8 21.14 5.74 -14.29
CA PHE A 8 22.08 5.09 -15.19
C PHE A 8 21.93 3.57 -15.11
N SER A 9 21.68 2.92 -16.24
CA SER A 9 21.67 1.45 -16.32
C SER A 9 23.11 0.94 -16.48
N LEU A 10 23.63 0.24 -15.48
CA LEU A 10 24.88 -0.51 -15.61
C LEU A 10 24.63 -1.82 -16.35
N GLN A 11 23.53 -2.48 -16.02
CA GLN A 11 23.12 -3.75 -16.61
C GLN A 11 21.61 -3.70 -16.81
N ALA A 12 21.18 -3.72 -18.07
CA ALA A 12 19.78 -3.94 -18.41
C ALA A 12 19.36 -5.37 -18.01
N PRO A 13 18.06 -5.64 -17.81
CA PRO A 13 17.59 -6.96 -17.37
C PRO A 13 18.14 -8.07 -18.25
N LYS A 14 18.79 -9.04 -17.61
CA LYS A 14 19.39 -10.21 -18.26
C LYS A 14 18.75 -11.47 -17.69
N ASP A 15 18.19 -12.29 -18.57
CA ASP A 15 17.69 -13.63 -18.21
C ASP A 15 18.84 -14.52 -17.76
N ILE A 16 18.63 -15.21 -16.64
CA ILE A 16 19.63 -16.09 -16.03
C ILE A 16 18.96 -17.30 -15.38
N SER A 17 19.74 -18.35 -15.11
CA SER A 17 19.25 -19.45 -14.28
C SER A 17 19.23 -19.05 -12.79
N LEU A 18 18.34 -19.65 -12.01
CA LEU A 18 18.18 -19.36 -10.58
C LEU A 18 19.48 -19.56 -9.77
N ASN A 19 20.34 -20.49 -10.19
CA ASN A 19 21.59 -20.81 -9.50
C ASN A 19 22.74 -19.83 -9.86
N GLU A 20 22.57 -19.02 -10.90
CA GLU A 20 23.59 -18.08 -11.40
C GLU A 20 23.37 -16.64 -10.91
N ILE A 21 22.30 -16.36 -10.17
CA ILE A 21 21.93 -15.00 -9.72
C ILE A 21 23.10 -14.28 -9.04
N GLU A 22 23.69 -14.87 -8.00
CA GLU A 22 24.81 -14.24 -7.28
C GLU A 22 26.09 -14.19 -8.12
N ALA A 23 26.31 -15.17 -9.01
CA ALA A 23 27.48 -15.19 -9.88
C ALA A 23 27.43 -14.01 -10.87
N GLU A 24 26.27 -13.79 -11.50
CA GLU A 24 26.05 -12.69 -12.43
C GLU A 24 26.16 -11.33 -11.71
N LEU A 25 25.54 -11.17 -10.54
CA LEU A 25 25.64 -9.94 -9.76
C LEU A 25 27.11 -9.62 -9.38
N ASN A 26 27.87 -10.62 -8.93
CA ASN A 26 29.29 -10.44 -8.62
C ASN A 26 30.11 -10.05 -9.86
N GLN A 27 29.79 -10.60 -11.04
CA GLN A 27 30.45 -10.24 -12.29
C GLN A 27 30.22 -8.76 -12.66
N ILE A 28 29.00 -8.25 -12.48
CA ILE A 28 28.69 -6.81 -12.70
C ILE A 28 29.60 -5.94 -11.82
N TRP A 29 29.75 -6.26 -10.53
CA TRP A 29 30.54 -5.42 -9.63
C TRP A 29 32.05 -5.54 -9.87
N GLN A 30 32.53 -6.70 -10.35
CA GLN A 30 33.92 -6.84 -10.77
C GLN A 30 34.24 -6.00 -12.01
N SER A 31 33.30 -5.87 -12.96
CA SER A 31 33.53 -5.07 -14.18
C SER A 31 33.54 -3.56 -13.95
N TYR A 32 32.86 -3.07 -12.91
CA TYR A 32 32.77 -1.63 -12.60
C TYR A 32 33.52 -1.19 -11.33
N GLY A 33 34.08 -2.14 -10.57
CA GLY A 33 34.79 -1.89 -9.32
C GLY A 33 36.26 -1.48 -9.48
N ILE A 34 36.85 -1.57 -10.67
CA ILE A 34 38.26 -1.27 -10.93
C ILE A 34 38.41 -0.38 -12.18
N THR A 35 39.10 0.75 -12.01
CA THR A 35 39.56 1.79 -12.95
C THR A 35 38.63 2.98 -13.24
N GLY A 36 39.10 4.15 -12.77
CA GLY A 36 38.81 5.47 -13.31
C GLY A 36 40.08 6.09 -13.92
N GLU A 37 40.82 5.32 -14.72
CA GLU A 37 42.07 5.80 -15.36
C GLU A 37 41.96 6.04 -16.87
N ASP A 38 40.92 5.55 -17.57
CA ASP A 38 40.77 5.76 -19.02
C ASP A 38 39.40 6.35 -19.40
N GLY A 39 38.99 7.46 -18.78
CA GLY A 39 37.89 8.32 -19.27
C GLY A 39 36.52 7.67 -19.53
N GLY A 40 36.33 6.41 -19.14
CA GLY A 40 35.19 5.58 -19.47
C GLY A 40 34.49 5.11 -18.21
N LEU A 41 33.31 5.69 -17.97
CA LEU A 41 32.35 5.41 -16.89
C LEU A 41 32.89 5.60 -15.45
N PRO A 42 32.11 6.23 -14.54
CA PRO A 42 32.49 6.33 -13.14
C PRO A 42 32.55 4.94 -12.49
N ALA A 43 33.48 4.75 -11.54
CA ALA A 43 33.52 3.54 -10.73
C ALA A 43 32.15 3.31 -10.07
N ALA A 44 31.71 2.07 -9.95
CA ALA A 44 30.42 1.76 -9.35
C ALA A 44 30.52 0.62 -8.33
N THR A 45 29.78 0.75 -7.24
CA THR A 45 29.66 -0.26 -6.20
C THR A 45 28.20 -0.56 -5.91
N ARG A 46 27.93 -1.80 -5.50
CA ARG A 46 26.61 -2.17 -4.98
C ARG A 46 26.28 -1.40 -3.70
N ALA A 47 25.00 -1.15 -3.50
CA ALA A 47 24.48 -0.60 -2.27
C ALA A 47 24.51 -1.62 -1.12
N THR A 48 24.79 -1.12 0.09
CA THR A 48 24.79 -1.92 1.32
C THR A 48 23.92 -1.27 2.40
N THR A 49 22.72 -0.83 2.02
CA THR A 49 21.77 -0.14 2.92
C THR A 49 20.76 -1.10 3.53
N PHE A 50 20.01 -1.82 2.69
CA PHE A 50 18.99 -2.80 3.05
C PHE A 50 18.64 -3.70 1.86
N THR A 51 17.82 -4.72 2.10
CA THR A 51 17.15 -5.50 1.04
C THR A 51 15.64 -5.29 1.14
N LEU A 52 14.99 -4.96 0.01
CA LEU A 52 13.54 -4.87 -0.13
C LEU A 52 13.04 -6.05 -0.94
N VAL A 53 12.28 -6.94 -0.32
CA VAL A 53 11.53 -7.99 -1.01
C VAL A 53 10.16 -7.43 -1.33
N VAL A 54 9.76 -7.47 -2.60
CA VAL A 54 8.45 -7.00 -3.06
C VAL A 54 7.68 -8.19 -3.61
N TYR A 55 6.52 -8.49 -3.03
CA TYR A 55 5.57 -9.41 -3.65
C TYR A 55 4.54 -8.58 -4.40
N GLU A 56 4.54 -8.71 -5.73
CA GLU A 56 3.76 -7.88 -6.65
C GLU A 56 2.85 -8.76 -7.51
N PRO A 57 1.67 -9.12 -7.00
CA PRO A 57 0.69 -9.92 -7.72
C PRO A 57 -0.07 -9.07 -8.74
N GLU A 58 0.64 -8.48 -9.67
CA GLU A 58 0.03 -7.63 -10.69
C GLU A 58 -0.33 -8.50 -11.90
N GLU A 59 -1.50 -9.12 -11.85
CA GLU A 59 -2.06 -9.89 -12.97
C GLU A 59 -2.73 -9.00 -14.03
N THR A 60 -2.95 -7.72 -13.75
CA THR A 60 -3.72 -6.81 -14.61
C THR A 60 -3.13 -6.73 -16.00
N GLN A 61 -1.84 -6.38 -16.11
CA GLN A 61 -1.15 -6.33 -17.39
C GLN A 61 -1.16 -7.69 -18.11
N TYR A 62 -1.01 -8.77 -17.35
CA TYR A 62 -1.07 -10.13 -17.89
C TYR A 62 -2.45 -10.47 -18.48
N LEU A 63 -3.52 -10.18 -17.75
CA LEU A 63 -4.89 -10.42 -18.18
C LEU A 63 -5.24 -9.53 -19.38
N LEU A 64 -4.87 -8.25 -19.33
CA LEU A 64 -5.09 -7.31 -20.44
C LEU A 64 -4.32 -7.73 -21.70
N ALA A 65 -3.07 -8.18 -21.56
CA ALA A 65 -2.28 -8.66 -22.69
C ALA A 65 -2.88 -9.92 -23.30
N SER A 66 -3.24 -10.89 -22.45
CA SER A 66 -3.87 -12.15 -22.87
C SER A 66 -5.23 -11.94 -23.54
N LEU A 67 -5.95 -10.89 -23.15
CA LEU A 67 -7.22 -10.50 -23.75
C LEU A 67 -7.06 -9.58 -24.97
N GLY A 68 -5.84 -9.12 -25.26
CA GLY A 68 -5.49 -8.31 -26.43
C GLY A 68 -5.74 -6.80 -26.27
N PHE A 69 -5.93 -6.33 -25.05
CA PHE A 69 -6.09 -4.91 -24.74
C PHE A 69 -4.75 -4.19 -24.50
N TYR A 70 -3.71 -4.96 -24.16
CA TYR A 70 -2.41 -4.43 -23.78
C TYR A 70 -1.31 -5.07 -24.61
N ASN A 71 -0.47 -4.26 -25.23
CA ASN A 71 0.68 -4.71 -26.02
C ASN A 71 2.01 -4.22 -25.40
N GLY A 72 1.96 -3.69 -24.19
CA GLY A 72 3.13 -3.22 -23.44
C GLY A 72 3.78 -4.33 -22.60
N PRO A 73 4.86 -4.00 -21.87
CA PRO A 73 5.56 -4.96 -21.01
C PRO A 73 4.73 -5.38 -19.79
N ILE A 74 4.70 -6.68 -19.48
CA ILE A 74 4.11 -7.21 -18.23
C ILE A 74 5.18 -7.09 -17.14
N ASP A 75 5.31 -5.90 -16.58
CA ASP A 75 6.37 -5.48 -15.69
C ASP A 75 5.90 -5.06 -14.28
N GLY A 76 4.61 -5.17 -13.97
CA GLY A 76 4.07 -4.77 -12.68
C GLY A 76 3.57 -3.32 -12.62
N ILE A 77 3.82 -2.51 -13.66
CA ILE A 77 3.62 -1.06 -13.64
C ILE A 77 2.30 -0.66 -14.32
N LEU A 78 1.36 -0.19 -13.52
CA LEU A 78 0.14 0.47 -14.01
C LEU A 78 0.44 1.87 -14.56
N GLY A 79 1.11 1.96 -15.72
CA GLY A 79 1.44 3.20 -16.42
C GLY A 79 0.38 3.63 -17.45
N PRO A 80 0.63 4.70 -18.23
CA PRO A 80 -0.34 5.23 -19.20
C PRO A 80 -0.82 4.21 -20.24
N GLN A 81 0.04 3.28 -20.65
CA GLN A 81 -0.36 2.21 -21.57
C GLN A 81 -1.32 1.21 -20.91
N THR A 82 -1.13 0.96 -19.61
CA THR A 82 -2.00 0.07 -18.85
C THR A 82 -3.32 0.76 -18.51
N ASP A 83 -3.31 2.06 -18.17
CA ASP A 83 -4.53 2.88 -18.03
C ASP A 83 -5.35 2.87 -19.32
N ILE A 84 -4.73 3.12 -20.48
CA ILE A 84 -5.41 3.04 -21.78
C ILE A 84 -5.98 1.64 -22.00
N ALA A 85 -5.21 0.59 -21.74
CA ALA A 85 -5.68 -0.78 -21.89
C ALA A 85 -6.84 -1.12 -20.93
N LEU A 86 -6.80 -0.60 -19.69
CA LEU A 86 -7.86 -0.73 -18.70
C LEU A 86 -9.13 -0.01 -19.16
N ARG A 87 -9.03 1.23 -19.64
CA ARG A 87 -10.18 1.97 -20.20
C ARG A 87 -10.77 1.25 -21.40
N LEU A 88 -9.93 0.73 -22.31
CA LEU A 88 -10.38 -0.05 -23.47
C LEU A 88 -11.08 -1.35 -23.05
N ALA A 89 -10.57 -2.03 -22.03
CA ALA A 89 -11.20 -3.23 -21.49
C ALA A 89 -12.52 -2.90 -20.79
N GLN A 90 -12.55 -1.87 -19.94
CA GLN A 90 -13.74 -1.41 -19.24
C GLN A 90 -14.84 -1.00 -20.23
N GLN A 91 -14.48 -0.20 -21.24
CA GLN A 91 -15.39 0.17 -22.31
C GLN A 91 -15.93 -1.05 -23.06
N LYS A 92 -15.07 -2.01 -23.43
CA LYS A 92 -15.50 -3.22 -24.14
C LYS A 92 -16.41 -4.12 -23.31
N TYR A 93 -16.23 -4.14 -21.99
CA TYR A 93 -17.01 -4.96 -21.07
C TYR A 93 -18.13 -4.19 -20.37
N GLU A 94 -18.44 -2.97 -20.82
CA GLU A 94 -19.52 -2.12 -20.29
C GLU A 94 -19.37 -1.81 -18.78
N LEU A 95 -18.12 -1.66 -18.32
CA LEU A 95 -17.75 -1.26 -16.96
C LEU A 95 -17.42 0.24 -16.89
N PRO A 96 -17.45 0.86 -15.70
CA PRO A 96 -16.99 2.24 -15.51
C PRO A 96 -15.54 2.44 -16.00
N GLU A 97 -15.32 3.41 -16.90
CA GLU A 97 -14.02 3.72 -17.51
C GLU A 97 -13.09 4.50 -16.55
N THR A 98 -12.74 3.88 -15.44
CA THR A 98 -11.87 4.46 -14.41
C THR A 98 -10.40 4.50 -14.84
N GLY A 99 -9.98 3.58 -15.72
CA GLY A 99 -8.58 3.40 -16.09
C GLY A 99 -7.71 2.77 -15.01
N THR A 100 -8.33 2.33 -13.91
CA THR A 100 -7.71 1.58 -12.82
C THR A 100 -8.26 0.16 -12.79
N ALA A 101 -7.48 -0.79 -12.25
CA ALA A 101 -7.87 -2.19 -12.16
C ALA A 101 -8.85 -2.42 -10.99
N THR A 102 -10.08 -1.89 -11.10
CA THR A 102 -11.11 -2.07 -10.06
C THR A 102 -11.40 -3.57 -9.84
N PRO A 103 -11.90 -3.98 -8.65
CA PRO A 103 -12.26 -5.38 -8.40
C PRO A 103 -13.22 -5.96 -9.45
N GLU A 104 -14.18 -5.15 -9.91
CA GLU A 104 -15.11 -5.49 -10.98
C GLU A 104 -14.41 -5.70 -12.33
N THR A 105 -13.46 -4.82 -12.66
CA THR A 105 -12.63 -4.93 -13.87
C THR A 105 -11.79 -6.20 -13.83
N LEU A 106 -11.10 -6.47 -12.72
CA LEU A 106 -10.29 -7.68 -12.56
C LEU A 106 -11.12 -8.96 -12.59
N ALA A 107 -12.27 -8.99 -11.90
CA ALA A 107 -13.18 -10.13 -11.94
C ALA A 107 -13.65 -10.42 -13.38
N LYS A 108 -13.97 -9.37 -14.14
CA LYS A 108 -14.39 -9.51 -15.54
C LYS A 108 -13.27 -9.97 -16.45
N LEU A 109 -12.07 -9.42 -16.28
CA LEU A 109 -10.87 -9.85 -17.03
C LEU A 109 -10.54 -11.34 -16.75
N ARG A 110 -10.62 -11.79 -15.49
CA ARG A 110 -10.43 -13.21 -15.13
C ARG A 110 -11.48 -14.12 -15.76
N GLU A 111 -12.75 -13.71 -15.74
CA GLU A 111 -13.87 -14.45 -16.35
C GLU A 111 -13.63 -14.66 -17.86
N GLU A 112 -13.32 -13.57 -18.57
CA GLU A 112 -13.14 -13.59 -20.02
C GLU A 112 -11.86 -14.33 -20.44
N TYR A 113 -10.80 -14.22 -19.64
CA TYR A 113 -9.58 -15.01 -19.84
C TYR A 113 -9.87 -16.52 -19.73
N SER A 114 -10.64 -16.93 -18.72
CA SER A 114 -11.04 -18.32 -18.50
C SER A 114 -11.90 -18.87 -19.65
N LYS A 115 -12.84 -18.06 -20.17
CA LYS A 115 -13.65 -18.42 -21.35
C LYS A 115 -12.81 -18.62 -22.62
N ARG A 116 -11.74 -17.83 -22.77
CA ARG A 116 -10.84 -17.91 -23.93
C ARG A 116 -9.94 -19.14 -23.86
N GLN A 117 -9.48 -19.51 -22.67
CA GLN A 117 -8.70 -20.73 -22.45
C GLN A 117 -9.53 -22.01 -22.63
N GLY A 118 -10.82 -22.01 -22.24
CA GLY A 118 -11.72 -23.13 -22.46
C GLY A 118 -12.04 -23.45 -23.93
N ASN A 119 -11.68 -22.57 -24.87
CA ASN A 119 -12.03 -22.65 -26.29
C ASN A 119 -10.83 -22.78 -27.26
N GLY A 120 -9.59 -22.88 -26.78
CA GLY A 120 -8.37 -22.79 -27.63
C GLY A 120 -7.50 -24.04 -27.66
N VAL A 121 -7.55 -24.77 -28.78
CA VAL A 121 -6.51 -25.72 -29.23
C VAL A 121 -5.26 -24.94 -29.69
N VAL A 122 -4.08 -25.46 -29.33
CA VAL A 122 -2.72 -25.01 -29.64
C VAL A 122 -2.54 -24.38 -31.03
N THR A 123 -2.02 -23.16 -31.07
CA THR A 123 -1.21 -22.65 -32.20
C THR A 123 -0.03 -21.83 -31.69
N GLU A 124 1.16 -22.43 -31.79
CA GLU A 124 2.45 -21.73 -31.72
C GLU A 124 2.55 -20.70 -32.86
N ASN A 125 3.02 -19.48 -32.53
CA ASN A 125 3.98 -18.68 -33.31
C ASN A 125 4.02 -17.24 -32.79
N GLY A 126 5.18 -16.80 -32.30
CA GLY A 126 5.39 -15.40 -31.94
C GLY A 126 6.61 -15.15 -31.08
N ASN A 127 7.79 -15.46 -31.62
CA ASN A 127 9.08 -15.14 -31.03
C ASN A 127 9.23 -13.61 -30.96
N GLY A 128 9.01 -13.03 -29.77
CA GLY A 128 9.03 -11.59 -29.53
C GLY A 128 10.00 -11.24 -28.40
N SER A 129 11.29 -11.27 -28.70
CA SER A 129 12.34 -10.67 -27.87
C SER A 129 12.07 -9.16 -27.76
N TYR A 130 11.71 -8.63 -26.59
CA TYR A 130 11.44 -7.20 -26.45
C TYR A 130 12.17 -6.52 -25.29
N ASN A 131 12.76 -5.40 -25.70
CA ASN A 131 13.66 -4.53 -24.98
C ASN A 131 12.97 -3.73 -23.85
N PHE A 132 13.67 -3.69 -22.73
CA PHE A 132 13.51 -2.79 -21.59
C PHE A 132 13.53 -1.31 -22.04
N SER A 133 12.41 -0.60 -21.92
CA SER A 133 12.33 0.85 -22.19
C SER A 133 12.45 1.66 -20.91
N VAL A 134 13.47 2.51 -20.87
CA VAL A 134 13.97 3.36 -19.76
C VAL A 134 13.05 4.55 -19.44
N THR A 135 11.76 4.52 -19.81
CA THR A 135 10.89 5.72 -19.77
C THR A 135 9.79 5.70 -18.71
N SER A 136 9.61 4.61 -17.97
CA SER A 136 8.68 4.57 -16.84
C SER A 136 9.43 4.03 -15.61
N PRO A 137 9.72 4.86 -14.59
CA PRO A 137 10.32 4.38 -13.36
C PRO A 137 9.37 3.39 -12.68
N ARG A 138 9.86 2.19 -12.36
CA ARG A 138 9.17 1.23 -11.47
C ARG A 138 9.01 1.86 -10.10
N ILE A 139 8.06 1.37 -9.31
CA ILE A 139 7.91 1.77 -7.90
C ILE A 139 9.21 1.60 -7.11
N ALA A 140 9.92 0.51 -7.37
CA ALA A 140 11.19 0.25 -6.73
C ALA A 140 12.30 1.23 -7.17
N ASP A 141 12.13 1.92 -8.30
CA ASP A 141 13.07 2.93 -8.81
C ASP A 141 13.02 4.23 -8.01
N GLU A 142 11.83 4.68 -7.56
CA GLU A 142 11.72 5.85 -6.65
C GLU A 142 12.41 5.59 -5.31
N ILE A 143 12.36 4.36 -4.82
CA ILE A 143 13.08 3.94 -3.60
C ILE A 143 14.57 3.91 -3.87
N ALA A 144 14.99 3.24 -4.95
CA ALA A 144 16.38 3.14 -5.39
C ALA A 144 17.04 4.50 -5.61
N LEU A 145 16.28 5.48 -6.10
CA LEU A 145 16.71 6.86 -6.31
C LEU A 145 17.05 7.58 -5.00
N ARG A 146 16.28 7.33 -3.93
CA ARG A 146 16.45 7.98 -2.63
C ARG A 146 17.35 7.19 -1.69
N ASN A 147 17.26 5.87 -1.75
CA ASN A 147 17.95 4.93 -0.88
C ASN A 147 18.40 3.72 -1.73
N PRO A 148 19.59 3.78 -2.36
CA PRO A 148 20.09 2.67 -3.15
C PRO A 148 20.12 1.37 -2.33
N CYS A 149 19.60 0.25 -2.83
CA CYS A 149 19.43 -1.01 -2.09
C CYS A 149 19.39 -2.24 -3.02
N ARG A 150 19.28 -3.45 -2.46
CA ARG A 150 18.93 -4.66 -3.23
C ARG A 150 17.41 -4.84 -3.23
N ILE A 151 16.82 -5.01 -4.40
CA ILE A 151 15.39 -5.27 -4.59
C ILE A 151 15.20 -6.68 -5.13
N ILE A 152 14.33 -7.46 -4.48
CA ILE A 152 13.92 -8.79 -4.93
C ILE A 152 12.42 -8.73 -5.22
N ALA A 153 12.04 -8.67 -6.49
CA ALA A 153 10.65 -8.66 -6.93
C ALA A 153 10.16 -10.08 -7.20
N LEU A 154 9.05 -10.46 -6.58
CA LEU A 154 8.35 -11.72 -6.77
C LEU A 154 7.05 -11.41 -7.52
N CYS A 155 6.99 -11.83 -8.77
CA CYS A 155 5.91 -11.49 -9.70
C CYS A 155 5.14 -12.77 -10.04
N PRO A 156 4.09 -13.14 -9.27
CA PRO A 156 3.26 -14.27 -9.63
C PRO A 156 2.54 -13.99 -10.96
N ILE A 157 2.57 -14.96 -11.86
CA ILE A 157 1.87 -14.91 -13.15
C ILE A 157 0.79 -15.99 -13.21
N ALA A 158 -0.28 -15.73 -13.94
CA ALA A 158 -1.29 -16.74 -14.24
C ALA A 158 -0.84 -17.62 -15.41
N GLY A 159 -1.44 -18.81 -15.53
CA GLY A 159 -1.16 -19.78 -16.59
C GLY A 159 -0.56 -21.08 -16.07
N GLU A 160 0.01 -21.86 -17.00
CA GLU A 160 0.64 -23.13 -16.69
C GLU A 160 1.96 -22.93 -15.94
N ASP A 161 2.30 -23.89 -15.10
CA ASP A 161 3.51 -23.87 -14.29
C ASP A 161 4.73 -24.32 -15.12
N GLU A 162 5.39 -23.34 -15.73
CA GLU A 162 6.67 -23.51 -16.47
C GLU A 162 7.91 -23.37 -15.58
N GLY A 163 7.74 -23.29 -14.25
CA GLY A 163 8.80 -22.93 -13.31
C GLY A 163 8.99 -21.42 -13.14
N VAL A 164 10.12 -21.03 -12.54
CA VAL A 164 10.43 -19.63 -12.25
C VAL A 164 11.51 -19.11 -13.20
N LYS A 165 11.21 -18.01 -13.88
CA LYS A 165 12.13 -17.21 -14.68
C LYS A 165 12.83 -16.19 -13.78
N ALA A 166 14.14 -16.01 -13.96
CA ALA A 166 14.93 -15.07 -13.18
C ALA A 166 15.63 -14.05 -14.09
N GLN A 167 15.57 -12.79 -13.67
CA GLN A 167 16.27 -11.69 -14.31
C GLN A 167 17.06 -10.90 -13.28
N VAL A 168 18.24 -10.43 -13.69
CA VAL A 168 19.04 -9.49 -12.90
C VAL A 168 19.34 -8.21 -13.67
N SER A 169 19.33 -7.09 -12.95
CA SER A 169 19.73 -5.78 -13.47
C SER A 169 20.37 -4.92 -12.38
N ALA A 170 21.08 -3.88 -12.81
CA ALA A 170 21.75 -2.95 -11.92
C ALA A 170 21.62 -1.51 -12.41
N TYR A 171 21.17 -0.62 -11.51
CA TYR A 171 20.91 0.78 -11.82
C TYR A 171 21.52 1.72 -10.78
N CYS A 172 22.07 2.84 -11.23
CA CYS A 172 22.70 3.84 -10.36
C CYS A 172 21.98 5.18 -10.47
N PRO A 173 21.56 5.80 -9.36
CA PRO A 173 21.15 7.20 -9.39
C PRO A 173 22.36 8.09 -9.70
N ILE A 174 22.26 8.91 -10.75
CA ILE A 174 23.26 9.95 -11.03
C ILE A 174 22.96 11.14 -10.13
N GLN A 175 23.69 11.27 -9.03
CA GLN A 175 23.70 12.49 -8.23
C GLN A 175 24.70 13.48 -8.84
N LYS A 176 24.28 14.73 -9.11
CA LYS A 176 25.16 15.79 -9.67
C LYS A 176 26.27 16.25 -8.71
N GLN A 177 26.44 15.60 -7.55
CA GLN A 177 27.47 15.92 -6.58
C GLN A 177 28.69 15.02 -6.76
N SER A 178 29.86 15.58 -6.48
CA SER A 178 31.22 15.20 -6.87
C SER A 178 31.77 13.88 -6.31
N SER A 179 30.97 12.83 -6.15
CA SER A 179 31.51 11.50 -5.80
C SER A 179 32.05 10.82 -7.05
N SER A 180 33.31 10.38 -7.02
CA SER A 180 33.93 9.62 -8.11
C SER A 180 33.36 8.20 -8.27
N THR A 181 32.57 7.73 -7.30
CA THR A 181 32.00 6.37 -7.28
C THR A 181 30.48 6.41 -7.13
N LEU A 182 29.77 5.72 -8.02
CA LEU A 182 28.32 5.54 -7.97
C LEU A 182 27.94 4.40 -7.01
N VAL A 183 26.89 4.60 -6.22
CA VAL A 183 26.28 3.55 -5.39
C VAL A 183 24.99 3.09 -6.04
N CYS A 184 24.90 1.82 -6.37
CA CYS A 184 23.91 1.30 -7.30
C CYS A 184 23.03 0.22 -6.69
N CYS A 185 21.81 0.10 -7.18
CA CYS A 185 20.86 -0.92 -6.79
C CYS A 185 21.05 -2.20 -7.58
N GLU A 186 20.78 -3.32 -6.92
CA GLU A 186 20.64 -4.64 -7.54
C GLU A 186 19.16 -4.95 -7.63
N TYR A 187 18.70 -5.42 -8.78
CA TYR A 187 17.34 -5.88 -8.99
C TYR A 187 17.38 -7.35 -9.36
N ILE A 188 16.64 -8.15 -8.61
CA ILE A 188 16.39 -9.56 -8.90
C ILE A 188 14.89 -9.69 -9.11
N THR A 189 14.48 -10.04 -10.32
CA THR A 189 13.07 -10.28 -10.66
C THR A 189 12.84 -11.78 -10.83
N LEU A 190 11.89 -12.33 -10.08
CA LEU A 190 11.50 -13.74 -10.10
C LEU A 190 10.03 -13.84 -10.53
N SER A 191 9.79 -14.42 -11.70
CA SER A 191 8.46 -14.53 -12.28
C SER A 191 8.06 -15.98 -12.50
N GLY A 192 6.87 -16.38 -12.05
CA GLY A 192 6.36 -17.76 -12.17
C GLY A 192 4.97 -17.87 -11.55
N THR A 193 4.31 -19.03 -11.63
CA THR A 193 3.03 -19.21 -10.93
C THR A 193 3.20 -19.08 -9.42
N THR A 194 2.11 -18.82 -8.68
CA THR A 194 2.15 -18.77 -7.20
C THR A 194 2.81 -20.02 -6.63
N SER A 195 2.42 -21.20 -7.11
CA SER A 195 3.01 -22.50 -6.71
C SER A 195 4.50 -22.60 -7.05
N ALA A 196 4.93 -22.06 -8.19
CA ALA A 196 6.35 -22.05 -8.57
C ALA A 196 7.18 -21.17 -7.64
N LEU A 197 6.68 -19.99 -7.29
CA LEU A 197 7.32 -19.07 -6.36
C LEU A 197 7.37 -19.65 -4.93
N GLU A 198 6.32 -20.35 -4.49
CA GLU A 198 6.32 -21.07 -3.22
C GLU A 198 7.42 -22.15 -3.16
N ARG A 199 7.61 -22.93 -4.24
CA ARG A 199 8.66 -23.96 -4.30
C ARG A 199 10.06 -23.38 -4.12
N ILE A 200 10.33 -22.20 -4.67
CA ILE A 200 11.63 -21.52 -4.51
C ILE A 200 11.70 -20.66 -3.25
N GLY A 201 10.67 -20.64 -2.41
CA GLY A 201 10.62 -19.79 -1.22
C GLY A 201 11.83 -19.96 -0.30
N GLY A 202 12.43 -21.15 -0.24
CA GLY A 202 13.66 -21.42 0.52
C GLY A 202 14.93 -20.75 -0.03
N MET A 203 14.95 -20.42 -1.33
CA MET A 203 16.07 -19.77 -2.00
C MET A 203 16.07 -18.25 -1.79
N ILE A 204 14.90 -17.62 -1.66
CA ILE A 204 14.78 -16.16 -1.51
C ILE A 204 15.58 -15.64 -0.29
N PRO A 205 15.52 -16.28 0.90
CA PRO A 205 16.38 -15.91 2.04
C PRO A 205 17.88 -15.95 1.75
N ALA A 206 18.35 -16.80 0.83
CA ALA A 206 19.75 -16.90 0.44
C ALA A 206 20.21 -15.73 -0.43
N LEU A 207 19.28 -15.04 -1.10
CA LEU A 207 19.52 -13.83 -1.89
C LEU A 207 19.52 -12.55 -1.04
N LEU A 208 19.21 -12.65 0.26
CA LEU A 208 19.23 -11.51 1.18
C LEU A 208 20.67 -11.20 1.61
N ILE A 209 21.02 -9.93 1.67
CA ILE A 209 22.35 -9.52 2.15
C ILE A 209 22.41 -9.66 3.68
N GLY A 210 23.37 -10.44 4.17
CA GLY A 210 23.57 -10.65 5.60
C GLY A 210 23.96 -9.37 6.34
N GLY A 211 23.44 -9.20 7.56
CA GLY A 211 23.77 -8.05 8.42
C GLY A 211 23.09 -6.72 8.05
N LEU A 212 22.31 -6.68 6.97
CA LEU A 212 21.54 -5.50 6.58
C LEU A 212 20.06 -5.62 6.99
N PRO A 213 19.35 -4.49 7.22
CA PRO A 213 17.91 -4.45 7.33
C PRO A 213 17.21 -5.06 6.11
N LYS A 214 16.08 -5.72 6.36
CA LYS A 214 15.29 -6.46 5.36
C LYS A 214 13.82 -6.06 5.50
N PHE A 215 13.21 -5.64 4.41
CA PHE A 215 11.81 -5.22 4.39
C PHE A 215 11.05 -6.13 3.43
N LEU A 216 9.86 -6.56 3.81
CA LEU A 216 8.93 -7.26 2.93
C LEU A 216 7.79 -6.30 2.62
N TRP A 217 7.65 -5.87 1.37
CA TRP A 217 6.46 -5.17 0.91
C TRP A 217 5.53 -6.15 0.20
N TRP A 218 4.39 -6.44 0.84
CA TRP A 218 3.41 -7.39 0.35
C TRP A 218 2.25 -6.63 -0.30
N LYS A 219 2.26 -6.51 -1.64
CA LYS A 219 1.22 -5.78 -2.41
C LYS A 219 -0.02 -6.64 -2.66
N ALA A 220 -0.47 -7.33 -1.62
CA ALA A 220 -1.68 -8.14 -1.62
C ALA A 220 -2.27 -8.12 -0.20
N THR A 221 -3.45 -8.70 -0.02
CA THR A 221 -3.90 -9.09 1.32
C THR A 221 -2.92 -10.13 1.88
N PRO A 222 -2.27 -9.88 3.03
CA PRO A 222 -1.40 -10.87 3.64
C PRO A 222 -2.24 -11.99 4.25
N ASP A 223 -2.01 -13.22 3.78
CA ASP A 223 -2.62 -14.42 4.35
C ASP A 223 -1.65 -15.07 5.34
N PRO A 224 -1.98 -15.14 6.64
CA PRO A 224 -1.18 -15.83 7.63
C PRO A 224 -0.92 -17.30 7.27
N ASN A 225 -1.76 -17.94 6.45
CA ASN A 225 -1.60 -19.33 6.02
C ASN A 225 -0.72 -19.51 4.78
N ASN A 226 -0.44 -18.44 4.04
CA ASN A 226 0.42 -18.50 2.88
C ASN A 226 1.87 -18.84 3.28
N THR A 227 2.40 -19.93 2.71
CA THR A 227 3.69 -20.50 3.12
C THR A 227 4.88 -19.63 2.72
N LEU A 228 4.79 -18.99 1.55
CA LEU A 228 5.78 -18.03 1.07
C LEU A 228 5.77 -16.79 1.94
N PHE A 229 4.60 -16.23 2.22
CA PHE A 229 4.44 -15.07 3.11
C PHE A 229 5.06 -15.33 4.49
N LYS A 230 4.64 -16.41 5.18
CA LYS A 230 5.18 -16.82 6.49
C LYS A 230 6.70 -16.88 6.49
N ARG A 231 7.29 -17.50 5.46
CA ARG A 231 8.74 -17.65 5.33
C ARG A 231 9.44 -16.30 5.16
N LEU A 232 8.90 -15.42 4.31
CA LEU A 232 9.49 -14.11 4.04
C LEU A 232 9.33 -13.16 5.24
N ALA A 233 8.15 -13.15 5.86
CA ALA A 233 7.87 -12.38 7.07
C ALA A 233 8.82 -12.77 8.21
N ALA A 234 9.12 -14.06 8.38
CA ALA A 234 10.02 -14.54 9.42
C ALA A 234 11.50 -14.11 9.24
N VAL A 235 11.93 -13.75 8.03
CA VAL A 235 13.31 -13.33 7.75
C VAL A 235 13.47 -11.82 7.57
N CYS A 236 12.37 -11.07 7.50
CA CYS A 236 12.36 -9.62 7.35
C CYS A 236 12.17 -8.90 8.69
N ASN A 237 12.73 -7.71 8.81
CA ASN A 237 12.62 -6.85 10.00
C ASN A 237 11.26 -6.14 10.10
N ASN A 238 10.58 -5.94 8.98
CA ASN A 238 9.28 -5.30 8.91
C ASN A 238 8.49 -5.82 7.69
N VAL A 239 7.21 -6.09 7.87
CA VAL A 239 6.25 -6.40 6.82
C VAL A 239 5.43 -5.14 6.56
N ILE A 240 5.52 -4.65 5.33
CA ILE A 240 4.84 -3.45 4.86
C ILE A 240 3.65 -3.89 4.02
N VAL A 241 2.49 -3.34 4.33
CA VAL A 241 1.25 -3.49 3.56
C VAL A 241 0.71 -2.13 3.17
N ASP A 242 -0.27 -2.09 2.27
CA ASP A 242 -0.99 -0.88 1.97
C ASP A 242 -2.49 -1.17 1.98
N SER A 243 -3.14 -0.86 3.11
CA SER A 243 -4.54 -1.25 3.34
C SER A 243 -5.54 -0.51 2.44
N CYS A 244 -5.13 0.53 1.70
CA CYS A 244 -5.98 1.15 0.66
C CYS A 244 -6.25 0.18 -0.51
N ASN A 245 -5.41 -0.84 -0.70
CA ASN A 245 -5.55 -1.84 -1.77
C ASN A 245 -6.25 -3.13 -1.30
N PHE A 246 -6.83 -3.13 -0.09
CA PHE A 246 -7.57 -4.27 0.42
C PHE A 246 -8.89 -4.46 -0.31
N ASN A 247 -9.17 -5.70 -0.70
CA ASN A 247 -10.40 -6.04 -1.41
C ASN A 247 -11.58 -6.13 -0.44
N GLU A 248 -11.33 -6.67 0.75
CA GLU A 248 -12.30 -6.79 1.83
C GLU A 248 -11.74 -6.10 3.08
N PRO A 249 -11.76 -4.75 3.17
CA PRO A 249 -11.02 -4.00 4.19
C PRO A 249 -11.25 -4.47 5.63
N GLU A 250 -12.49 -4.77 6.00
CA GLU A 250 -12.83 -5.27 7.34
C GLU A 250 -12.20 -6.65 7.62
N HIS A 251 -12.29 -7.58 6.67
CA HIS A 251 -11.70 -8.91 6.81
C HIS A 251 -10.16 -8.86 6.79
N ASP A 252 -9.61 -8.04 5.90
CA ASP A 252 -8.17 -7.91 5.70
C ASP A 252 -7.50 -7.21 6.91
N LEU A 253 -8.17 -6.25 7.56
CA LEU A 253 -7.73 -5.66 8.83
C LEU A 253 -7.73 -6.67 9.98
N LEU A 254 -8.67 -7.62 10.02
CA LEU A 254 -8.62 -8.73 10.98
C LEU A 254 -7.43 -9.65 10.73
N SER A 255 -7.08 -9.89 9.46
CA SER A 255 -5.88 -10.64 9.09
C SER A 255 -4.61 -9.90 9.57
N LEU A 256 -4.54 -8.57 9.46
CA LEU A 256 -3.44 -7.78 10.02
C LEU A 256 -3.32 -7.94 11.54
N GLN A 257 -4.44 -7.96 12.27
CA GLN A 257 -4.42 -8.22 13.71
C GLN A 257 -3.86 -9.61 14.04
N GLU A 258 -4.19 -10.65 13.27
CA GLU A 258 -3.62 -11.99 13.46
C GLU A 258 -2.10 -12.01 13.26
N LEU A 259 -1.59 -11.21 12.32
CA LEU A 259 -0.14 -11.03 12.13
C LEU A 259 0.52 -10.38 13.35
N VAL A 260 -0.10 -9.35 13.92
CA VAL A 260 0.38 -8.70 15.15
C VAL A 260 0.41 -9.70 16.31
N GLU A 261 -0.65 -10.51 16.48
CA GLU A 261 -0.74 -11.56 17.50
C GLU A 261 0.33 -12.64 17.35
N THR A 262 0.75 -12.92 16.11
CA THR A 262 1.85 -13.85 15.79
C THR A 262 3.23 -13.17 15.81
N ASN A 263 3.33 -11.94 16.34
CA ASN A 263 4.56 -11.15 16.50
C ASN A 263 5.24 -10.72 15.19
N VAL A 264 4.51 -10.70 14.08
CA VAL A 264 5.02 -10.14 12.82
C VAL A 264 5.12 -8.61 12.95
N PRO A 265 6.32 -8.01 12.79
CA PRO A 265 6.46 -6.56 12.79
C PRO A 265 5.75 -6.00 11.56
N LEU A 266 4.73 -5.16 11.77
CA LEU A 266 3.85 -4.67 10.72
C LEU A 266 3.96 -3.15 10.56
N ALA A 267 3.89 -2.71 9.31
CA ALA A 267 3.69 -1.33 8.92
C ALA A 267 2.63 -1.25 7.84
N ASP A 268 1.76 -0.24 7.92
CA ASP A 268 0.76 0.04 6.91
C ASP A 268 1.01 1.43 6.32
N LEU A 269 1.05 1.54 4.99
CA LEU A 269 1.19 2.82 4.32
C LEU A 269 -0.06 3.69 4.51
N ASN A 270 -1.25 3.09 4.63
CA ASN A 270 -2.48 3.85 4.86
C ASN A 270 -2.52 4.46 6.27
N TRP A 271 -1.88 3.82 7.25
CA TRP A 271 -1.64 4.39 8.57
C TRP A 271 -0.81 5.69 8.50
N ARG A 272 0.15 5.76 7.58
CA ARG A 272 0.92 6.99 7.33
C ARG A 272 0.08 8.08 6.67
N ARG A 273 -0.83 7.71 5.76
CA ARG A 273 -1.72 8.68 5.08
C ARG A 273 -2.62 9.43 6.07
N ILE A 274 -3.08 8.76 7.11
CA ILE A 274 -3.92 9.39 8.15
C ILE A 274 -3.12 10.15 9.23
N SER A 275 -1.79 10.26 9.13
CA SER A 275 -0.97 10.88 10.17
C SER A 275 -1.35 12.33 10.46
N ALA A 276 -1.62 13.15 9.45
CA ALA A 276 -2.05 14.54 9.70
C ALA A 276 -3.44 14.65 10.33
N TRP A 277 -4.34 13.71 10.04
CA TRP A 277 -5.62 13.64 10.75
C TRP A 277 -5.39 13.38 12.24
N GLN A 278 -4.49 12.46 12.58
CA GLN A 278 -4.14 12.15 13.96
C GLN A 278 -3.46 13.34 14.65
N GLU A 279 -2.50 13.98 13.99
CA GLU A 279 -1.76 15.13 14.50
C GLU A 279 -2.68 16.32 14.75
N LEU A 280 -3.51 16.71 13.78
CA LEU A 280 -4.45 17.83 13.94
C LEU A 280 -5.50 17.55 15.00
N THR A 281 -6.00 16.30 15.06
CA THR A 281 -6.93 15.91 16.13
C THR A 281 -6.27 16.01 17.51
N ALA A 282 -5.01 15.59 17.66
CA ALA A 282 -4.29 15.71 18.93
C ALA A 282 -4.02 17.19 19.28
N GLU A 283 -3.56 17.99 18.31
CA GLU A 283 -3.28 19.42 18.47
C GLU A 283 -4.53 20.20 18.92
N ALA A 284 -5.72 19.84 18.42
CA ALA A 284 -6.98 20.44 18.84
C ALA A 284 -7.27 20.34 20.35
N TYR A 285 -6.61 19.41 21.06
CA TYR A 285 -6.72 19.24 22.51
C TYR A 285 -5.42 19.54 23.27
N ASP A 286 -4.45 20.22 22.63
CA ASP A 286 -3.26 20.70 23.34
C ASP A 286 -3.53 21.79 24.40
N PRO A 287 -4.49 22.71 24.20
CA PRO A 287 -4.85 23.68 25.23
C PRO A 287 -5.38 22.98 26.49
N PRO A 288 -4.91 23.33 27.72
CA PRO A 288 -5.29 22.63 28.95
C PRO A 288 -6.79 22.52 29.22
N HIS A 289 -7.56 23.55 28.86
CA HIS A 289 -9.01 23.57 29.04
C HIS A 289 -9.73 22.58 28.09
N ARG A 290 -9.29 22.48 26.84
CA ARG A 290 -9.80 21.50 25.87
C ARG A 290 -9.36 20.09 26.22
N ARG A 291 -8.09 19.90 26.62
CA ARG A 291 -7.57 18.61 27.11
C ARG A 291 -8.43 18.05 28.24
N ALA A 292 -8.81 18.91 29.20
CA ALA A 292 -9.67 18.52 30.31
C ALA A 292 -11.09 18.12 29.88
N ALA A 293 -11.55 18.62 28.73
CA ALA A 293 -12.85 18.32 28.14
C ALA A 293 -12.84 17.08 27.21
N LEU A 294 -11.69 16.43 26.98
CA LEU A 294 -11.63 15.19 26.17
C LEU A 294 -12.58 14.10 26.67
N LYS A 295 -12.68 13.93 28.00
CA LYS A 295 -13.62 13.01 28.65
C LYS A 295 -15.10 13.35 28.42
N ASP A 296 -15.37 14.58 27.97
CA ASP A 296 -16.72 15.01 27.70
C ASP A 296 -17.21 14.56 26.32
N ILE A 297 -16.33 14.12 25.42
CA ILE A 297 -16.69 13.58 24.11
C ILE A 297 -17.56 12.32 24.29
N ASP A 298 -18.71 12.30 23.64
CA ASP A 298 -19.64 11.17 23.63
C ASP A 298 -20.21 10.88 22.23
N ARG A 299 -19.81 11.65 21.22
CA ARG A 299 -20.23 11.47 19.83
C ARG A 299 -19.05 11.68 18.88
N VAL A 300 -18.85 10.71 18.00
CA VAL A 300 -17.84 10.71 16.93
C VAL A 300 -18.56 10.47 15.59
N MET A 301 -18.28 11.30 14.60
CA MET A 301 -18.72 11.07 13.22
C MET A 301 -17.51 11.11 12.30
N LEU A 302 -17.39 10.11 11.44
CA LEU A 302 -16.33 9.97 10.45
C LEU A 302 -16.96 9.74 9.08
N ASP A 303 -16.64 10.62 8.14
CA ASP A 303 -16.98 10.43 6.73
C ASP A 303 -15.71 10.06 5.96
N TYR A 304 -15.81 9.06 5.09
CA TYR A 304 -14.74 8.63 4.18
C TYR A 304 -15.31 8.43 2.77
N GLU A 305 -14.45 8.38 1.76
CA GLU A 305 -14.88 8.08 0.40
C GLU A 305 -15.44 6.65 0.29
N LYS A 306 -16.69 6.52 -0.17
CA LYS A 306 -17.34 5.21 -0.26
C LYS A 306 -16.50 4.21 -1.06
N GLY A 307 -16.30 3.02 -0.49
CA GLY A 307 -15.41 2.00 -1.03
C GLY A 307 -14.59 1.37 0.08
N ASN A 308 -13.33 1.79 0.24
CA ASN A 308 -12.43 1.22 1.22
C ASN A 308 -12.55 1.92 2.60
N SER A 309 -13.07 1.23 3.62
CA SER A 309 -13.26 1.78 4.97
C SER A 309 -12.00 1.78 5.85
N ALA A 310 -10.84 1.35 5.33
CA ALA A 310 -9.66 1.10 6.15
C ALA A 310 -9.15 2.37 6.86
N GLN A 311 -9.07 3.52 6.20
CA GLN A 311 -8.62 4.76 6.87
C GLN A 311 -9.53 5.17 8.02
N ALA A 312 -10.85 5.08 7.82
CA ALA A 312 -11.83 5.41 8.86
C ALA A 312 -11.74 4.48 10.07
N LEU A 313 -11.59 3.17 9.82
CA LEU A 313 -11.39 2.19 10.89
C LEU A 313 -10.05 2.37 11.60
N LEU A 314 -8.96 2.62 10.86
CA LEU A 314 -7.64 2.91 11.43
C LEU A 314 -7.68 4.16 12.32
N PHE A 315 -8.35 5.22 11.87
CA PHE A 315 -8.49 6.44 12.65
C PHE A 315 -9.36 6.25 13.90
N LEU A 316 -10.53 5.59 13.77
CA LEU A 316 -11.39 5.30 14.93
C LEU A 316 -10.70 4.38 15.93
N GLY A 317 -9.99 3.36 15.45
CA GLY A 317 -9.20 2.45 16.27
C GLY A 317 -8.12 3.18 17.06
N TRP A 318 -7.41 4.12 16.42
CA TRP A 318 -6.46 5.00 17.09
C TRP A 318 -7.10 5.83 18.19
N LEU A 319 -8.18 6.55 17.87
CA LEU A 319 -8.85 7.42 18.81
C LEU A 319 -9.37 6.64 20.04
N ALA A 320 -10.08 5.54 19.80
CA ALA A 320 -10.61 4.68 20.85
C ALA A 320 -9.49 4.03 21.68
N SER A 321 -8.38 3.63 21.06
CA SER A 321 -7.20 3.11 21.75
C SER A 321 -6.57 4.16 22.67
N ARG A 322 -6.41 5.41 22.20
CA ARG A 322 -5.82 6.51 23.00
C ARG A 322 -6.71 6.99 24.14
N LEU A 323 -8.03 6.90 23.98
CA LEU A 323 -9.02 7.31 24.98
C LEU A 323 -9.51 6.14 25.84
N GLU A 324 -8.92 4.95 25.67
CA GLU A 324 -9.22 3.74 26.44
C GLU A 324 -10.71 3.35 26.39
N TRP A 325 -11.30 3.50 25.20
CA TRP A 325 -12.68 3.14 24.90
C TRP A 325 -12.79 1.67 24.53
N MET A 326 -13.75 0.97 25.14
CA MET A 326 -14.03 -0.44 24.85
C MET A 326 -15.29 -0.55 23.97
N PRO A 327 -15.22 -1.17 22.78
CA PRO A 327 -16.39 -1.36 21.94
C PRO A 327 -17.36 -2.39 22.57
N ILE A 328 -18.65 -2.09 22.55
CA ILE A 328 -19.71 -2.92 23.15
C ILE A 328 -20.77 -3.38 22.15
N SER A 329 -20.99 -2.64 21.07
CA SER A 329 -21.86 -3.05 19.96
C SER A 329 -21.38 -2.45 18.64
N CYS A 330 -21.65 -3.15 17.55
CA CYS A 330 -21.39 -2.68 16.20
C CYS A 330 -22.58 -3.08 15.32
N GLU A 331 -23.19 -2.11 14.66
CA GLU A 331 -24.34 -2.29 13.78
C GLU A 331 -23.98 -1.74 12.40
N LYS A 332 -24.14 -2.56 11.36
CA LYS A 332 -23.87 -2.18 9.98
C LYS A 332 -25.19 -2.01 9.24
N GLN A 333 -25.33 -0.87 8.57
CA GLN A 333 -26.47 -0.54 7.74
C GLN A 333 -25.97 -0.34 6.30
N THR A 334 -26.27 -1.29 5.43
CA THR A 334 -25.93 -1.22 4.00
C THR A 334 -26.98 -0.38 3.28
N ASP A 335 -26.81 0.93 3.32
CA ASP A 335 -27.61 1.90 2.57
C ASP A 335 -26.73 2.71 1.59
N ASP A 336 -27.21 3.85 1.12
CA ASP A 336 -26.45 4.71 0.21
C ASP A 336 -25.10 5.16 0.81
N TYR A 337 -24.94 5.12 2.14
CA TYR A 337 -23.75 5.58 2.86
C TYR A 337 -22.99 4.48 3.61
N ASP A 338 -23.38 3.20 3.51
CA ASP A 338 -22.73 2.08 4.22
C ASP A 338 -22.39 2.40 5.69
N ILE A 339 -23.39 2.83 6.44
CA ILE A 339 -23.20 3.34 7.80
C ILE A 339 -22.78 2.21 8.77
N LEU A 340 -21.69 2.43 9.49
CA LEU A 340 -21.27 1.62 10.63
C LEU A 340 -21.48 2.41 11.92
N ARG A 341 -22.37 1.93 12.79
CA ARG A 341 -22.60 2.50 14.12
C ARG A 341 -21.94 1.66 15.19
N ILE A 342 -21.00 2.24 15.90
CA ILE A 342 -20.27 1.59 16.98
C ILE A 342 -20.62 2.28 18.29
N ARG A 343 -20.92 1.51 19.33
CA ARG A 343 -21.01 2.03 20.70
C ARG A 343 -19.81 1.59 21.49
N PHE A 344 -19.25 2.51 22.25
CA PHE A 344 -18.17 2.26 23.19
C PHE A 344 -18.58 2.59 24.62
N VAL A 345 -17.82 2.06 25.57
CA VAL A 345 -17.84 2.48 26.97
C VAL A 345 -16.43 2.94 27.37
N ALA A 346 -16.34 4.12 27.96
CA ALA A 346 -15.10 4.62 28.57
C ALA A 346 -14.92 4.07 30.00
N GLN A 347 -13.73 4.27 30.57
CA GLN A 347 -13.42 3.80 31.94
C GLN A 347 -14.38 4.35 33.01
N ASP A 348 -14.88 5.57 32.83
CA ASP A 348 -15.84 6.24 33.70
C ASP A 348 -17.29 5.82 33.44
N GLN A 349 -17.50 4.74 32.67
CA GLN A 349 -18.80 4.20 32.25
C GLN A 349 -19.60 5.11 31.30
N LYS A 350 -18.99 6.18 30.79
CA LYS A 350 -19.62 7.00 29.77
C LYS A 350 -19.82 6.19 28.48
N GLN A 351 -20.99 6.32 27.87
CA GLN A 351 -21.26 5.75 26.55
C GLN A 351 -20.86 6.73 25.46
N ILE A 352 -20.22 6.22 24.43
CA ILE A 352 -19.79 6.98 23.26
C ILE A 352 -20.41 6.34 22.03
N GLU A 353 -21.06 7.15 21.20
CA GLU A 353 -21.60 6.74 19.91
C GLU A 353 -20.67 7.20 18.80
N ALA A 354 -20.19 6.26 17.99
CA ALA A 354 -19.42 6.55 16.79
C ALA A 354 -20.21 6.13 15.55
N GLU A 355 -20.25 6.99 14.54
CA GLU A 355 -20.80 6.70 13.22
C GLU A 355 -19.71 6.86 12.17
N ILE A 356 -19.47 5.82 11.38
CA ILE A 356 -18.63 5.88 10.17
C ILE A 356 -19.57 5.79 8.97
N ALA A 357 -19.39 6.66 7.97
CA ALA A 357 -20.18 6.66 6.75
C ALA A 357 -19.30 6.79 5.49
N GLY A 358 -19.53 5.91 4.52
CA GLY A 358 -18.94 5.96 3.19
C GLY A 358 -19.74 6.91 2.31
N VAL A 359 -19.24 8.13 2.11
CA VAL A 359 -19.88 9.16 1.31
C VAL A 359 -19.61 8.91 -0.17
N PRO A 360 -20.64 8.76 -1.02
CA PRO A 360 -20.45 8.72 -2.47
C PRO A 360 -19.88 10.05 -2.96
N VAL A 361 -18.72 10.00 -3.61
CA VAL A 361 -18.08 11.16 -4.25
C VAL A 361 -18.17 11.05 -5.76
N ALA A 362 -18.23 12.20 -6.45
CA ALA A 362 -18.36 12.24 -7.91
C ALA A 362 -17.04 11.92 -8.63
N ASP A 363 -15.92 12.24 -7.99
CA ASP A 363 -14.56 11.95 -8.44
C ASP A 363 -13.86 11.22 -7.30
N VAL A 364 -13.51 9.95 -7.51
CA VAL A 364 -12.76 9.16 -6.53
C VAL A 364 -11.29 9.47 -6.77
N GLY A 365 -10.59 9.89 -5.71
CA GLY A 365 -9.16 10.20 -5.78
C GLY A 365 -8.29 9.02 -6.21
N GLU A 366 -6.98 9.23 -6.39
CA GLU A 366 -6.04 8.13 -6.69
C GLU A 366 -5.99 7.09 -5.54
N ILE A 367 -6.29 7.52 -4.30
CA ILE A 367 -6.32 6.67 -3.11
C ILE A 367 -7.78 6.41 -2.71
N PRO A 368 -8.31 5.20 -2.93
CA PRO A 368 -9.70 4.91 -2.57
C PRO A 368 -9.87 4.89 -1.05
N GLY A 369 -10.99 5.45 -0.59
CA GLY A 369 -11.35 5.38 0.83
C GLY A 369 -10.73 6.46 1.71
N ASP A 370 -10.31 7.58 1.12
CA ASP A 370 -9.73 8.68 1.86
C ASP A 370 -10.71 9.26 2.90
N LEU A 371 -10.18 9.68 4.04
CA LEU A 371 -10.95 10.41 5.04
C LEU A 371 -11.40 11.76 4.49
N ILE A 372 -12.68 12.08 4.67
CA ILE A 372 -13.30 13.32 4.21
C ILE A 372 -13.52 14.28 5.39
N ALA A 373 -14.07 13.76 6.49
CA ALA A 373 -14.39 14.58 7.65
C ALA A 373 -14.40 13.80 8.98
N LEU A 374 -14.04 14.49 10.05
CA LEU A 374 -14.14 14.06 11.44
C LEU A 374 -14.92 15.11 12.23
N ARG A 375 -15.91 14.67 13.00
CA ARG A 375 -16.57 15.49 14.02
C ARG A 375 -16.53 14.80 15.38
N LEU A 376 -15.94 15.48 16.35
CA LEU A 376 -15.99 15.12 17.77
C LEU A 376 -16.95 16.08 18.46
N SER A 377 -17.88 15.56 19.27
CA SER A 377 -18.85 16.38 19.99
C SER A 377 -19.29 15.76 21.31
N SER A 378 -20.01 16.55 22.11
CA SER A 378 -20.57 16.16 23.39
C SER A 378 -22.05 16.51 23.46
N THR A 379 -22.84 15.69 24.14
CA THR A 379 -24.19 16.04 24.59
C THR A 379 -24.18 17.08 25.71
N ASN A 380 -23.05 17.32 26.37
CA ASN A 380 -22.87 18.41 27.33
C ASN A 380 -22.58 19.73 26.59
N PRO A 381 -23.52 20.70 26.56
CA PRO A 381 -23.35 21.94 25.81
C PRO A 381 -22.29 22.89 26.39
N LYS A 382 -21.79 22.61 27.60
CA LYS A 382 -20.72 23.39 28.26
C LYS A 382 -19.33 22.80 28.01
N ALA A 383 -19.23 21.62 27.42
CA ALA A 383 -17.96 20.98 27.15
C ALA A 383 -17.28 21.66 25.96
N ASP A 384 -16.09 22.20 26.18
CA ASP A 384 -15.26 22.77 25.11
C ASP A 384 -14.43 21.69 24.41
N CYS A 385 -15.10 20.66 23.91
CA CYS A 385 -14.48 19.52 23.25
C CYS A 385 -14.94 19.33 21.81
N SER A 386 -15.88 20.14 21.32
CA SER A 386 -16.35 20.04 19.94
C SER A 386 -15.23 20.43 18.97
N THR A 387 -14.94 19.54 18.02
CA THR A 387 -13.89 19.68 17.01
C THR A 387 -14.43 19.17 15.68
N LEU A 388 -14.28 19.96 14.62
CA LEU A 388 -14.62 19.56 13.25
C LEU A 388 -13.36 19.70 12.39
N ILE A 389 -13.05 18.63 11.66
CA ILE A 389 -11.93 18.55 10.72
C ILE A 389 -12.46 18.05 9.38
N CYS A 390 -12.14 18.73 8.27
CA CYS A 390 -12.55 18.32 6.90
C CYS A 390 -11.47 18.68 5.86
N THR A 391 -11.39 17.91 4.76
CA THR A 391 -10.45 18.10 3.64
C THR A 391 -10.92 19.14 2.60
N GLU A 392 -12.23 19.20 2.33
CA GLU A 392 -12.84 20.16 1.41
C GLU A 392 -14.10 20.81 2.01
N THR A 393 -14.45 22.02 1.54
CA THR A 393 -15.66 22.74 1.95
C THR A 393 -16.95 21.92 1.73
N GLY A 394 -16.97 21.04 0.72
CA GLY A 394 -18.11 20.16 0.43
C GLY A 394 -18.34 19.08 1.48
N GLY A 395 -17.27 18.47 2.00
CA GLY A 395 -17.34 17.48 3.09
C GLY A 395 -17.85 18.08 4.40
N CYS A 396 -17.52 19.35 4.66
CA CYS A 396 -18.04 20.04 5.83
C CYS A 396 -19.58 20.19 5.79
N MET A 397 -20.22 20.39 4.61
CA MET A 397 -21.67 20.64 4.52
C MET A 397 -22.57 19.50 5.07
N ARG A 398 -22.18 18.22 4.92
CA ARG A 398 -22.93 17.08 5.49
C ARG A 398 -22.84 17.05 7.02
N MET A 399 -21.68 17.43 7.55
CA MET A 399 -21.43 17.54 8.99
C MET A 399 -22.13 18.77 9.59
N GLU A 400 -22.37 19.81 8.79
CA GLU A 400 -23.09 21.03 9.18
C GLU A 400 -24.62 20.86 9.19
N THR A 401 -25.19 20.07 8.26
CA THR A 401 -26.65 19.84 8.13
C THR A 401 -27.24 19.03 9.30
N HIS A 402 -26.42 18.30 10.06
CA HIS A 402 -26.80 17.72 11.36
C HIS A 402 -26.85 18.76 12.51
N GLY A 403 -27.02 20.05 12.19
CA GLY A 403 -27.62 21.04 13.09
C GLY A 403 -26.68 21.67 14.11
N GLY A 404 -25.43 22.00 13.78
CA GLY A 404 -24.54 22.61 14.77
C GLY A 404 -23.32 23.39 14.28
N ALA A 405 -23.16 23.64 12.97
CA ALA A 405 -22.02 24.41 12.46
C ALA A 405 -21.85 25.77 13.16
N GLN A 406 -22.97 26.40 13.53
CA GLN A 406 -23.01 27.72 14.18
C GLN A 406 -22.89 27.67 15.71
N THR A 407 -22.78 26.48 16.32
CA THR A 407 -22.63 26.27 17.77
C THR A 407 -21.43 25.40 18.16
N SER A 408 -20.63 24.96 17.18
CA SER A 408 -19.46 24.10 17.40
C SER A 408 -18.22 24.96 17.63
N GLY A 409 -17.37 24.56 18.58
CA GLY A 409 -16.15 25.26 18.99
C GLY A 409 -15.07 25.37 17.91
N LEU A 410 -13.92 24.73 18.12
CA LEU A 410 -12.75 24.86 17.23
C LEU A 410 -13.01 24.22 15.85
N PHE A 411 -12.86 25.01 14.79
CA PHE A 411 -12.85 24.54 13.41
C PHE A 411 -11.41 24.50 12.90
N GLN A 412 -10.98 23.34 12.42
CA GLN A 412 -9.69 23.18 11.76
C GLN A 412 -9.90 22.56 10.38
N GLN A 413 -9.27 23.12 9.36
CA GLN A 413 -9.28 22.55 8.03
C GLN A 413 -7.98 21.77 7.83
N VAL A 414 -8.07 20.52 7.40
CA VAL A 414 -6.90 19.83 6.86
C VAL A 414 -6.83 20.27 5.41
N SER A 415 -5.75 20.93 5.00
CA SER A 415 -5.45 21.00 3.57
C SER A 415 -5.31 19.57 3.08
N SER A 416 -6.14 19.12 2.13
CA SER A 416 -5.99 17.81 1.48
C SER A 416 -4.51 17.58 1.26
N LEU A 417 -3.93 16.69 2.07
CA LEU A 417 -2.53 16.35 1.93
C LEU A 417 -2.48 15.64 0.60
N SER A 418 -2.01 16.33 -0.44
CA SER A 418 -1.82 15.81 -1.79
C SER A 418 -1.58 14.31 -1.74
N GLU A 419 -2.50 13.53 -2.32
CA GLU A 419 -2.56 12.07 -2.29
C GLU A 419 -1.15 11.46 -2.25
N GLN A 420 -0.74 11.03 -1.05
CA GLN A 420 0.63 10.54 -0.89
C GLN A 420 0.69 9.15 -1.49
N LYS A 421 1.30 9.08 -2.68
CA LYS A 421 1.51 7.82 -3.38
C LYS A 421 2.34 6.86 -2.54
N ALA A 422 2.09 5.56 -2.70
CA ALA A 422 2.69 4.50 -1.89
C ALA A 422 4.23 4.55 -1.91
N GLU A 423 4.84 4.98 -3.01
CA GLU A 423 6.29 4.99 -3.20
C GLU A 423 6.97 6.02 -2.30
N VAL A 424 6.33 7.19 -2.13
CA VAL A 424 6.83 8.24 -1.26
C VAL A 424 6.80 7.76 0.19
N LEU A 425 5.68 7.17 0.61
CA LEU A 425 5.49 6.63 1.96
C LEU A 425 6.44 5.47 2.25
N LEU A 426 6.60 4.56 1.29
CA LEU A 426 7.51 3.44 1.39
C LEU A 426 8.96 3.91 1.55
N SER A 427 9.38 4.94 0.80
CA SER A 427 10.73 5.52 0.94
C SER A 427 11.01 6.10 2.33
N GLN A 428 9.98 6.60 3.02
CA GLN A 428 10.07 7.06 4.41
C GLN A 428 10.03 5.87 5.38
N GLN A 429 9.21 4.86 5.09
CA GLN A 429 9.02 3.70 5.94
C GLN A 429 10.29 2.85 6.03
N VAL A 430 11.03 2.65 4.93
CA VAL A 430 12.29 1.88 4.93
C VAL A 430 13.42 2.55 5.72
N GLN A 431 13.26 3.82 6.10
CA GLN A 431 14.22 4.53 6.97
C GLN A 431 13.95 4.28 8.47
N ARG A 432 12.82 3.64 8.81
CA ARG A 432 12.43 3.31 10.19
C ARG A 432 12.31 1.80 10.32
N TRP A 433 12.95 1.23 11.33
CA TRP A 433 12.77 -0.18 11.68
C TRP A 433 12.33 -0.29 13.14
N GLY A 434 11.37 -1.17 13.40
CA GLY A 434 10.78 -1.36 14.71
C GLY A 434 9.28 -1.53 14.64
N ARG A 435 8.68 -1.84 15.78
CA ARG A 435 7.23 -2.01 15.92
C ARG A 435 6.53 -0.66 15.95
N GLU A 436 5.36 -0.60 15.31
CA GLU A 436 4.48 0.54 15.35
C GLU A 436 3.40 0.30 16.41
N ASN A 437 3.75 0.48 17.69
CA ASN A 437 2.85 0.19 18.82
C ASN A 437 1.48 0.89 18.68
N LEU A 438 1.44 2.12 18.16
CA LEU A 438 0.18 2.83 17.93
C LEU A 438 -0.72 2.12 16.91
N LEU A 439 -0.13 1.59 15.84
CA LEU A 439 -0.86 0.81 14.84
C LEU A 439 -1.32 -0.52 15.43
N GLU A 440 -0.43 -1.24 16.13
CA GLU A 440 -0.75 -2.52 16.80
C GLU A 440 -1.90 -2.38 17.81
N ASP A 441 -1.86 -1.35 18.67
CA ASP A 441 -2.95 -1.08 19.62
C ASP A 441 -4.26 -0.71 18.93
N SER A 442 -4.18 0.02 17.80
CA SER A 442 -5.36 0.43 17.02
C SER A 442 -6.01 -0.78 16.34
N LEU A 443 -5.22 -1.68 15.74
CA LEU A 443 -5.68 -2.94 15.16
C LEU A 443 -6.36 -3.82 16.21
N GLY A 444 -5.85 -3.83 17.45
CA GLY A 444 -6.48 -4.54 18.56
C GLY A 444 -7.91 -4.05 18.85
N VAL A 445 -8.15 -2.74 18.82
CA VAL A 445 -9.50 -2.16 19.00
C VAL A 445 -10.37 -2.43 17.77
N ILE A 446 -9.84 -2.25 16.56
CA ILE A 446 -10.56 -2.51 15.30
C ILE A 446 -11.04 -3.96 15.27
N ALA A 447 -10.20 -4.92 15.65
CA ALA A 447 -10.58 -6.32 15.69
C ALA A 447 -11.71 -6.60 16.68
N GLN A 448 -11.76 -5.91 17.82
CA GLN A 448 -12.87 -6.01 18.76
C GLN A 448 -14.17 -5.46 18.16
N ILE A 449 -14.10 -4.30 17.48
CA ILE A 449 -15.25 -3.70 16.77
C ILE A 449 -15.80 -4.68 15.72
N LEU A 450 -14.94 -5.19 14.85
CA LEU A 450 -15.35 -6.04 13.72
C LEU A 450 -15.86 -7.41 14.18
N LYS A 451 -15.30 -7.99 15.25
CA LYS A 451 -15.83 -9.24 15.87
C LYS A 451 -17.23 -9.06 16.46
N LEU A 452 -17.64 -7.84 16.81
CA LEU A 452 -19.02 -7.56 17.26
C LEU A 452 -19.99 -7.47 16.08
N ALA A 453 -19.54 -6.98 14.92
CA ALA A 453 -20.37 -6.88 13.72
C ALA A 453 -20.79 -8.26 13.17
N VAL A 454 -19.94 -9.29 13.32
CA VAL A 454 -20.20 -10.66 12.84
C VAL A 454 -21.20 -11.43 13.71
N LYS A 455 -21.48 -10.97 14.94
CA LYS A 455 -22.37 -11.66 15.89
C LYS A 455 -23.86 -11.37 15.69
N HIS A 456 -24.20 -10.52 14.73
CA HIS A 456 -25.56 -10.12 14.36
C HIS A 456 -25.79 -10.41 12.88
#